data_AF-A0AAV5QAJ4-F1
#
_entry.id   AF-A0AAV5QAJ4-F1
#
_cell.length_a   1.000
_cell.length_b   1.000
_cell.length_c   1.000
_cell.angle_alpha   90.00
_cell.angle_beta   90.00
_cell.angle_gamma   90.00
#
_symmetry.space_group_name_H-M   'P 1'
#
loop_
_entity.id
_entity.type
_entity.pdbx_description
1 polymer ?
#
loop_
_entity_poly.entity_id
_entity_poly.type
_entity_poly.pdbx_seq_one_letter_code
_entity_poly.pdbx_strand_id
1 'polypeptide(L)'
;MNINNNITTTTNTTTSNKQLLVKFNSSVSAILNRLNDTISLAHNGATEPGLLAVEALQIQHNTSIIVKMATELLNLTKNLKEMWILGQPNASFEDALSNEEINSKLYLRIENILNNLTSLGIDTPVVKPDDVEMSV
;
A
#
# COMPACT_ATOMS: atom_id res chain seq x y z
N MET A 1 19.39 -14.57 -21.74
CA MET A 1 18.63 -15.63 -21.02
C MET A 1 18.78 -15.38 -19.52
N ASN A 2 17.90 -14.58 -18.92
CA ASN A 2 17.84 -14.41 -17.46
C ASN A 2 16.42 -13.92 -17.08
N ILE A 3 15.50 -14.84 -16.80
CA ILE A 3 14.08 -14.58 -16.47
C ILE A 3 13.74 -15.13 -15.06
N ASN A 4 14.72 -15.49 -14.23
CA ASN A 4 14.46 -16.25 -13.00
C ASN A 4 14.34 -15.43 -11.70
N ASN A 5 14.52 -14.10 -11.72
CA ASN A 5 14.53 -13.32 -10.46
C ASN A 5 13.16 -12.79 -10.01
N ASN A 6 12.14 -12.74 -10.88
CA ASN A 6 10.82 -12.16 -10.52
C ASN A 6 9.83 -13.16 -9.89
N ILE A 7 10.09 -14.47 -10.00
CA ILE A 7 9.19 -15.53 -9.51
C ILE A 7 9.35 -15.72 -7.99
N THR A 8 10.55 -15.52 -7.44
CA THR A 8 10.84 -15.71 -6.02
C THR A 8 10.27 -14.61 -5.13
N THR A 9 10.10 -13.39 -5.65
CA THR A 9 9.58 -12.25 -4.89
C THR A 9 8.06 -12.30 -4.73
N THR A 10 7.35 -12.81 -5.74
CA THR A 10 5.88 -12.90 -5.77
C THR A 10 5.31 -14.03 -4.89
N THR A 11 6.05 -15.13 -4.69
CA THR A 11 5.65 -16.22 -3.80
C THR A 11 5.83 -15.86 -2.31
N ASN A 12 6.86 -15.09 -1.98
CA ASN A 12 7.11 -14.64 -0.61
C ASN A 12 6.11 -13.57 -0.14
N THR A 13 5.71 -12.63 -1.01
CA THR A 13 4.74 -11.58 -0.69
C THR A 13 3.31 -12.12 -0.57
N THR A 14 2.88 -13.05 -1.42
CA THR A 14 1.55 -13.71 -1.29
C THR A 14 1.45 -14.58 -0.04
N THR A 15 2.53 -15.24 0.37
CA THR A 15 2.58 -16.00 1.63
C THR A 15 2.50 -15.06 2.84
N SER A 16 3.22 -13.93 2.81
CA SER A 16 3.16 -12.89 3.85
C SER A 16 1.75 -12.27 3.98
N ASN A 17 1.10 -11.94 2.86
CA ASN A 17 -0.25 -11.36 2.87
C ASN A 17 -1.30 -12.33 3.41
N LYS A 18 -1.22 -13.62 3.06
CA LYS A 18 -2.09 -14.66 3.63
C LYS A 18 -1.90 -14.81 5.14
N GLN A 19 -0.66 -14.80 5.62
CA GLN A 19 -0.36 -14.85 7.06
C GLN A 19 -0.90 -13.63 7.81
N LEU A 20 -0.82 -12.44 7.21
CA LEU A 20 -1.36 -11.21 7.80
C LEU A 20 -2.90 -11.27 7.91
N LEU A 21 -3.57 -11.77 6.88
CA LEU A 21 -5.02 -11.93 6.86
C LEU A 21 -5.49 -12.96 7.91
N VAL A 22 -4.75 -14.07 8.06
CA VAL A 22 -5.02 -15.08 9.10
C VAL A 22 -4.86 -14.48 10.49
N LYS A 23 -3.81 -13.67 10.72
CA LYS A 23 -3.62 -12.96 12.00
C LYS A 23 -4.75 -11.98 12.27
N PHE A 24 -5.15 -11.18 11.29
CA PHE A 24 -6.27 -10.24 11.42
C PHE A 24 -7.57 -10.97 11.80
N ASN A 25 -7.93 -12.01 11.06
CA ASN A 25 -9.15 -12.79 11.33
C ASN A 25 -9.09 -13.47 12.70
N SER A 26 -7.94 -14.01 13.10
CA SER A 26 -7.75 -14.61 14.42
C SER A 26 -7.94 -13.58 15.55
N SER A 27 -7.38 -12.37 15.41
CA SER A 27 -7.54 -11.29 16.39
C SER A 27 -9.00 -10.83 16.49
N VAL A 28 -9.72 -10.71 15.37
CA VAL A 28 -11.15 -10.34 15.37
C VAL A 28 -11.99 -11.42 16.04
N SER A 29 -11.79 -12.69 15.71
CA SER A 29 -12.49 -13.80 16.35
C SER A 29 -12.23 -13.87 17.86
N ALA A 30 -10.99 -13.60 18.30
CA ALA A 30 -10.64 -13.56 19.72
C ALA A 30 -11.37 -12.42 20.47
N ILE A 31 -11.49 -11.24 19.85
CA ILE A 31 -12.28 -10.12 20.39
C ILE A 31 -13.76 -10.51 20.54
N LEU A 32 -14.35 -11.08 19.49
CA LEU A 32 -15.76 -11.48 19.51
C LEU A 32 -16.05 -12.55 20.57
N ASN A 33 -15.18 -13.54 20.70
CA ASN A 33 -15.32 -14.57 21.73
C ASN A 33 -15.26 -13.97 23.13
N ARG A 34 -14.31 -13.06 23.41
CA ARG A 34 -14.21 -12.40 24.71
C ARG A 34 -15.38 -11.46 25.01
N LEU A 35 -15.91 -10.80 23.98
CA LEU A 35 -17.13 -10.01 24.14
C LEU A 35 -18.31 -10.91 24.51
N ASN A 36 -18.45 -12.06 23.83
CA ASN A 36 -19.51 -13.02 24.11
C ASN A 36 -19.39 -13.63 25.52
N ASP A 37 -18.17 -13.94 25.98
CA ASP A 37 -17.89 -14.37 27.35
C ASP A 37 -18.35 -13.30 28.36
N THR A 38 -18.05 -12.03 28.08
CA THR A 38 -18.41 -10.90 28.94
C THR A 38 -19.93 -10.70 29.01
N ILE A 39 -20.62 -10.79 27.86
CA ILE A 39 -22.08 -10.73 27.81
C ILE A 39 -22.71 -11.91 28.57
N SER A 40 -22.12 -13.10 28.45
CA SER A 40 -22.62 -14.29 29.15
C SER A 40 -22.48 -14.15 30.67
N LEU A 41 -21.36 -13.60 31.15
CA LEU A 41 -21.14 -13.28 32.57
C LEU A 41 -22.13 -12.22 33.07
N ALA A 42 -22.40 -11.19 32.26
CA ALA A 42 -23.36 -10.16 32.63
C ALA A 42 -24.82 -10.65 32.61
N HIS A 43 -25.16 -11.62 31.75
CA HIS A 43 -26.52 -12.16 31.63
C HIS A 43 -26.88 -13.13 32.76
N ASN A 44 -25.92 -13.96 33.18
CA ASN A 44 -26.14 -14.98 34.21
C ASN A 44 -26.03 -14.44 35.65
N GLY A 45 -25.97 -13.12 35.80
CA GLY A 45 -25.55 -12.38 37.00
C GLY A 45 -25.84 -13.07 38.33
N ALA A 46 -24.78 -13.35 39.06
CA ALA A 46 -24.86 -14.01 40.35
C ALA A 46 -25.66 -13.19 41.37
N THR A 47 -26.45 -13.89 42.19
CA THR A 47 -27.18 -13.27 43.31
C THR A 47 -26.34 -13.18 44.59
N GLU A 48 -25.31 -14.02 44.70
CA GLU A 48 -24.39 -14.03 45.84
C GLU A 48 -23.33 -12.92 45.73
N PRO A 49 -23.14 -12.05 46.75
CA PRO A 49 -22.23 -10.91 46.68
C PRO A 49 -20.77 -11.29 46.37
N GLY A 50 -20.31 -12.43 46.89
CA GLY A 50 -18.96 -12.93 46.62
C GLY A 50 -18.77 -13.36 45.16
N LEU A 51 -19.79 -13.97 44.57
CA LEU A 51 -19.78 -14.40 43.18
C LEU A 51 -19.91 -13.19 42.24
N LEU A 52 -20.72 -12.20 42.61
CA LEU A 52 -20.85 -10.93 41.89
C LEU A 52 -19.52 -10.15 41.84
N ALA A 53 -18.76 -10.16 42.94
CA ALA A 53 -17.42 -9.55 42.98
C ALA A 53 -16.43 -10.25 42.03
N VAL A 54 -16.49 -11.58 41.95
CA VAL A 54 -15.66 -12.37 41.02
C VAL A 54 -16.06 -12.10 39.56
N GLU A 55 -17.36 -12.08 39.26
CA GLU A 55 -17.87 -11.77 37.92
C GLU A 55 -17.49 -10.35 37.48
N ALA A 56 -17.59 -9.36 38.37
CA ALA A 56 -17.16 -7.98 38.09
C ALA A 56 -15.66 -7.90 37.74
N LEU A 57 -14.81 -8.63 38.47
CA LEU A 57 -13.37 -8.71 38.17
C LEU A 57 -13.11 -9.39 36.81
N GLN A 58 -13.86 -10.45 36.50
CA GLN A 58 -13.73 -11.14 35.21
C GLN A 58 -14.17 -10.25 34.04
N ILE A 59 -15.27 -9.50 34.19
CA ILE A 59 -15.75 -8.52 33.20
C ILE A 59 -14.70 -7.42 32.99
N GLN A 60 -14.14 -6.87 34.08
CA GLN A 60 -13.09 -5.86 34.00
C GLN A 60 -11.85 -6.40 33.28
N HIS A 61 -11.42 -7.62 33.63
CA HIS A 61 -10.29 -8.28 33.01
C HIS A 61 -10.50 -8.52 31.51
N ASN A 62 -11.65 -9.09 31.14
CA ASN A 62 -12.01 -9.33 29.74
C ASN A 62 -12.06 -8.03 28.94
N THR A 63 -12.61 -6.96 29.51
CA THR A 63 -12.65 -5.64 28.88
C THR A 63 -11.24 -5.10 28.63
N SER A 64 -10.34 -5.22 29.61
CA SER A 64 -8.94 -4.81 29.44
C SER A 64 -8.23 -5.58 28.33
N ILE A 65 -8.51 -6.89 28.20
CA ILE A 65 -7.94 -7.72 27.13
C ILE A 65 -8.49 -7.31 25.77
N ILE A 66 -9.80 -7.03 25.66
CA ILE A 66 -10.42 -6.55 24.42
C ILE A 66 -9.76 -5.26 23.94
N VAL A 67 -9.55 -4.29 24.84
CA VAL A 67 -8.87 -3.02 24.50
C VAL A 67 -7.44 -3.27 24.01
N LYS A 68 -6.71 -4.18 24.65
CA LYS A 68 -5.36 -4.56 24.22
C LYS A 68 -5.37 -5.17 22.81
N MET A 69 -6.26 -6.12 22.54
CA MET A 69 -6.40 -6.75 21.22
C MET A 69 -6.79 -5.73 20.13
N ALA A 70 -7.68 -4.79 20.44
CA ALA A 70 -8.04 -3.71 19.52
C ALA A 70 -6.84 -2.79 19.21
N THR A 71 -5.99 -2.52 20.21
CA THR A 71 -4.76 -1.75 20.03
C THR A 71 -3.76 -2.48 19.15
N GLU A 72 -3.60 -3.79 19.34
CA GLU A 72 -2.78 -4.64 18.47
C GLU A 72 -3.29 -4.63 17.02
N LEU A 73 -4.62 -4.67 16.82
CA LEU A 73 -5.24 -4.57 15.50
C LEU A 73 -4.96 -3.21 14.84
N LEU A 74 -5.06 -2.13 15.61
CA LEU A 74 -4.74 -0.79 15.13
C LEU A 74 -3.28 -0.71 14.67
N ASN A 75 -2.35 -1.25 15.46
CA ASN A 75 -0.93 -1.32 15.10
C ASN A 75 -0.71 -2.16 13.82
N LEU A 76 -1.42 -3.28 13.67
CA LEU A 76 -1.36 -4.10 12.45
C LEU A 76 -1.81 -3.31 11.22
N THR A 77 -2.92 -2.57 11.32
CA THR A 77 -3.42 -1.74 10.21
C THR A 77 -2.51 -0.56 9.90
N LYS A 78 -1.87 0.04 10.90
CA LYS A 78 -0.84 1.07 10.71
C LYS A 78 0.34 0.50 9.92
N ASN A 79 0.88 -0.65 10.34
CA ASN A 79 1.98 -1.32 9.64
C ASN A 79 1.60 -1.67 8.19
N LEU A 80 0.37 -2.11 7.95
CA LEU A 80 -0.11 -2.38 6.58
C LEU A 80 -0.12 -1.09 5.74
N LYS A 81 -0.63 0.03 6.28
CA LYS A 81 -0.63 1.32 5.58
C LYS A 81 0.78 1.80 5.28
N GLU A 82 1.70 1.69 6.25
CA GLU A 82 3.11 2.03 6.07
C GLU A 82 3.75 1.18 4.98
N MET A 83 3.51 -0.14 4.98
CA MET A 83 3.97 -1.04 3.92
C MET A 83 3.39 -0.69 2.55
N TRP A 84 2.13 -0.25 2.48
CA TRP A 84 1.50 0.18 1.22
C TRP A 84 2.10 1.49 0.70
N ILE A 85 2.36 2.46 1.58
CA ILE A 85 2.96 3.76 1.22
C ILE A 85 4.42 3.57 0.78
N LEU A 86 5.19 2.71 1.46
CA LEU A 86 6.59 2.44 1.15
C LEU A 86 6.76 1.43 0.00
N GLY A 87 5.73 0.63 -0.30
CA GLY A 87 5.82 -0.58 -1.11
C GLY A 87 5.59 -0.42 -2.60
N GLN A 88 5.39 0.79 -3.11
CA GLN A 88 5.41 1.04 -4.55
C GLN A 88 6.58 1.95 -4.88
N PRO A 89 7.70 1.44 -5.44
CA PRO A 89 8.47 2.29 -6.33
C PRO A 89 7.48 2.76 -7.39
N ASN A 90 7.16 4.05 -7.38
CA ASN A 90 6.41 4.67 -8.46
C ASN A 90 7.25 4.45 -9.72
N ALA A 91 6.97 3.39 -10.49
CA ALA A 91 7.58 3.18 -11.80
C ALA A 91 7.42 4.47 -12.66
N SER A 92 6.33 5.19 -12.41
CA SER A 92 6.05 6.53 -12.96
C SER A 92 7.10 7.60 -12.66
N PHE A 93 7.89 7.54 -11.59
CA PHE A 93 8.84 8.62 -11.25
C PHE A 93 10.23 8.40 -11.88
N GLU A 94 10.70 7.15 -11.93
CA GLU A 94 11.94 6.80 -12.64
C GLU A 94 11.73 6.77 -14.17
N ASP A 95 10.57 6.31 -14.65
CA ASP A 95 10.25 6.35 -16.09
C ASP A 95 10.06 7.79 -16.59
N ALA A 96 9.56 8.71 -15.75
CA ALA A 96 9.43 10.13 -16.11
C ALA A 96 10.80 10.81 -16.23
N LEU A 97 11.73 10.55 -15.29
CA LEU A 97 13.09 11.10 -15.33
C LEU A 97 13.90 10.53 -16.50
N SER A 98 13.76 9.24 -16.81
CA SER A 98 14.45 8.64 -17.96
C SER A 98 13.89 9.15 -19.29
N ASN A 99 12.58 9.35 -19.40
CA ASN A 99 11.96 9.91 -20.60
C ASN A 99 12.36 11.37 -20.83
N GLU A 100 12.51 12.19 -19.79
CA GLU A 100 12.93 13.59 -19.94
C GLU A 100 14.38 13.71 -20.43
N GLU A 101 15.30 12.89 -19.92
CA GLU A 101 16.68 12.83 -20.42
C GLU A 101 16.78 12.26 -21.85
N ILE A 102 15.99 11.23 -22.17
CA ILE A 102 15.94 10.63 -23.51
C ILE A 102 15.35 11.63 -24.51
N ASN A 103 14.25 12.32 -24.15
CA ASN A 103 13.63 13.33 -24.98
C ASN A 103 14.59 14.52 -25.23
N SER A 104 15.29 14.99 -24.20
CA SER A 104 16.30 16.05 -24.34
C SER A 104 17.43 15.67 -25.31
N LYS A 105 17.91 14.43 -25.25
CA LYS A 105 18.92 13.91 -26.20
C LYS A 105 18.37 13.77 -27.61
N LEU A 106 17.10 13.38 -27.77
CA LEU A 106 16.43 13.31 -29.08
C LEU A 106 16.29 14.69 -29.71
N TYR A 107 15.87 15.72 -28.95
CA TYR A 107 15.79 17.09 -29.45
C TYR A 107 17.16 17.60 -29.94
N LEU A 108 18.22 17.40 -29.17
CA LEU A 108 19.58 17.77 -29.57
C LEU A 108 20.06 17.00 -30.82
N ARG A 109 19.68 15.72 -30.94
CA ARG A 109 20.03 14.92 -32.11
C ARG A 109 19.29 15.37 -33.37
N ILE A 110 18.01 15.73 -33.23
CA ILE A 110 17.19 16.28 -34.31
C ILE A 110 17.76 17.62 -34.77
N GLU A 111 18.08 18.52 -33.85
CA GLU A 111 18.73 19.80 -34.14
C GLU A 111 20.05 19.63 -34.88
N ASN A 112 20.89 18.68 -34.45
CA ASN A 112 22.14 18.40 -35.14
C ASN A 112 21.90 17.86 -36.57
N ILE A 113 20.92 16.98 -36.77
CA ILE A 113 20.56 16.49 -38.10
C ILE A 113 20.02 17.63 -38.98
N LEU A 114 19.15 18.48 -38.46
CA LEU A 114 18.62 19.64 -39.18
C LEU A 114 19.75 20.57 -39.62
N ASN A 115 20.64 20.94 -38.70
CA ASN A 115 21.79 21.79 -39.01
C ASN A 115 22.73 21.16 -40.04
N ASN A 116 22.94 19.84 -39.99
CA ASN A 116 23.72 19.13 -40.99
C ASN A 116 23.03 19.13 -42.37
N LEU A 117 21.72 18.92 -42.44
CA LEU A 117 20.96 18.96 -43.69
C LEU A 117 20.92 20.36 -44.30
N THR A 118 20.74 21.40 -43.48
CA THR A 118 20.81 22.81 -43.89
C THR A 118 22.21 23.16 -44.41
N SER A 119 23.27 22.66 -43.77
CA SER A 119 24.65 22.85 -44.25
C SER A 119 24.95 22.15 -45.59
N LEU A 120 24.17 21.12 -45.94
CA LEU A 120 24.22 20.42 -47.21
C LEU A 120 23.38 21.08 -48.31
N GLY A 121 22.78 22.26 -48.05
CA GLY A 121 22.01 23.03 -49.04
C GLY A 121 20.62 22.44 -49.32
N ILE A 122 20.09 21.62 -48.42
CA ILE A 122 18.71 21.14 -48.49
C ILE A 122 17.85 22.11 -47.66
N ASP A 123 17.13 23.00 -48.34
CA ASP A 123 16.16 23.89 -47.69
C ASP A 123 15.04 23.05 -47.09
N THR A 124 15.04 22.92 -45.76
CA THR A 124 13.93 22.37 -45.01
C THR A 124 12.91 23.47 -44.74
N PRO A 125 11.60 23.22 -44.89
CA PRO A 125 10.59 24.22 -44.58
C PRO A 125 10.62 24.51 -43.07
N VAL A 126 10.85 25.78 -42.72
CA VAL A 126 10.75 26.30 -41.35
C VAL A 126 9.29 26.21 -40.93
N VAL A 127 8.92 25.19 -40.17
CA VAL A 127 7.63 25.17 -39.46
C VAL A 127 7.79 26.11 -38.27
N LYS A 128 7.14 27.28 -38.37
CA LYS A 128 7.05 28.21 -37.25
C LYS A 128 6.11 27.62 -36.19
N PRO A 129 6.38 27.83 -34.89
CA PRO A 129 5.56 27.29 -33.81
C PRO A 129 4.11 27.80 -33.78
N ASP A 130 3.75 28.78 -34.62
CA ASP A 130 2.41 29.36 -34.70
C ASP A 130 1.42 28.55 -35.56
N ASP A 131 1.87 27.53 -36.31
CA ASP A 131 0.99 26.74 -37.21
C ASP A 131 0.39 25.48 -36.57
N VAL A 132 0.62 25.24 -35.26
CA VAL A 132 -0.13 24.22 -34.52
C VAL A 132 -1.42 24.84 -34.01
N GLU A 133 -2.39 25.04 -34.91
CA GLU A 133 -3.78 25.21 -34.49
C GLU A 133 -4.16 23.97 -33.66
N MET A 134 -4.46 24.21 -32.37
CA MET A 134 -5.21 23.29 -31.54
C MET A 134 -6.55 23.02 -32.23
N SER A 135 -6.61 21.95 -33.03
CA SER A 135 -7.87 21.31 -33.36
C SER A 135 -8.32 20.54 -32.13
N VAL A 136 -9.37 21.08 -31.51
CA VAL A 136 -10.20 20.48 -30.46
C VAL A 136 -10.74 19.13 -30.93
#